data_AF-A0A1F5YZS0-F1
#
_entry.id   AF-A0A1F5YZS0-F1
#
_cell.length_a   1.000
_cell.length_b   1.000
_cell.length_c   1.000
_cell.angle_alpha   90.00
_cell.angle_beta   90.00
_cell.angle_gamma   90.00
#
_symmetry.space_group_name_H-M   'P 1'
#
loop_
_entity.id
_entity.type
_entity.pdbx_description
1 polymer ?
#
loop_
_entity_poly.entity_id
_entity_poly.type
_entity_poly.pdbx_seq_one_letter_code
_entity_poly.pdbx_strand_id
1 'polypeptide(L)'
;MFKIRENLPKSLALVALAGVTGLLFNLAGGIPFYSAEVSSRAVESREALPDSAGIHLVGLEAARVLFQRGRGGVLDARSPEDFARGHIAGALNCYVYELEKFLPPVLRAFPPATPLLIYCVGADCEDSRFLAQSLSDLGYRWLYVYKGGFTEWSQEGLPVEVSAGRGAGAGTGLSLKRALDLSRYLPARFWFAADLALLLFGIWVLYLLARKETESGTVSLAAKLAGLIFAAASLHKIAQPLQFAHIIE
;
A
#
# COMPACT_ATOMS: atom_id res chain seq x y z
N MET A 1 25.50 46.30 -12.14
CA MET A 1 24.84 45.33 -13.04
C MET A 1 25.81 44.28 -13.66
N PHE A 2 26.99 43.99 -13.05
CA PHE A 2 28.06 43.20 -13.70
C PHE A 2 28.42 41.85 -13.04
N LYS A 3 27.87 41.51 -11.85
CA LYS A 3 28.21 40.28 -11.10
C LYS A 3 27.44 39.01 -11.51
N ILE A 4 26.46 39.12 -12.41
CA ILE A 4 25.62 37.98 -12.83
C ILE A 4 26.38 37.07 -13.81
N ARG A 5 27.17 37.64 -14.72
CA ARG A 5 27.92 36.88 -15.74
C ARG A 5 29.00 35.97 -15.15
N GLU A 6 29.60 36.37 -14.04
CA GLU A 6 30.73 35.65 -13.43
C GLU A 6 30.29 34.40 -12.65
N ASN A 7 29.04 34.40 -12.15
CA ASN A 7 28.49 33.29 -11.36
C ASN A 7 27.60 32.34 -12.19
N LEU A 8 27.15 32.78 -13.37
CA LEU A 8 26.35 31.98 -14.30
C LEU A 8 26.95 30.59 -14.62
N PRO A 9 28.26 30.44 -14.93
CA PRO A 9 28.82 29.11 -15.22
C PRO A 9 28.83 28.19 -14.00
N LYS A 10 29.02 28.74 -12.78
CA LYS A 10 29.00 27.96 -11.53
C LYS A 10 27.58 27.48 -11.21
N SER A 11 26.59 28.34 -11.42
CA SER A 11 25.18 27.97 -11.25
C SER A 11 24.73 26.92 -12.26
N LEU A 12 25.15 27.02 -13.52
CA LEU A 12 24.85 26.01 -14.55
C LEU A 12 25.50 24.66 -14.24
N ALA A 13 26.74 24.66 -13.75
CA ALA A 13 27.42 23.42 -13.33
C ALA A 13 26.68 22.72 -12.18
N LEU A 14 26.16 23.48 -11.21
CA LEU A 14 25.38 22.93 -10.10
C LEU A 14 24.03 22.36 -10.54
N VAL A 15 23.33 23.04 -11.46
CA VAL A 15 22.06 22.54 -12.03
C VAL A 15 22.30 21.25 -12.82
N ALA A 16 23.37 21.20 -13.62
CA ALA A 16 23.76 20.01 -14.36
C ALA A 16 24.10 18.85 -13.41
N LEU A 17 24.87 19.11 -12.35
CA LEU A 17 25.21 18.09 -11.35
C LEU A 17 23.96 17.54 -10.65
N ALA A 18 23.04 18.41 -10.21
CA ALA A 18 21.79 17.99 -9.60
C ALA A 18 20.91 17.17 -10.56
N GLY A 19 20.83 17.57 -11.83
CA GLY A 19 20.12 16.83 -12.87
C GLY A 19 20.71 15.45 -13.13
N VAL A 20 22.04 15.33 -13.19
CA VAL A 20 22.75 14.05 -13.37
C VAL A 20 22.55 13.16 -12.15
N THR A 21 22.68 13.68 -10.93
CA THR A 21 22.45 12.91 -9.70
C THR A 21 21.00 12.45 -9.60
N GLY A 22 20.03 13.30 -9.94
CA GLY A 22 18.61 12.94 -10.00
C GLY A 22 18.33 11.85 -11.04
N LEU A 23 18.94 11.94 -12.22
CA LEU A 23 18.82 10.94 -13.27
C LEU A 23 19.44 9.59 -12.86
N LEU A 24 20.63 9.62 -12.24
CA LEU A 24 21.30 8.41 -11.75
C LEU A 24 20.53 7.76 -10.60
N PHE A 25 19.96 8.55 -9.68
CA PHE A 25 19.10 8.03 -8.61
C PHE A 25 17.81 7.42 -9.18
N ASN A 26 17.25 8.03 -10.23
CA ASN A 26 16.07 7.51 -10.93
C ASN A 26 16.38 6.17 -11.64
N LEU A 27 17.51 6.11 -12.36
CA LEU A 27 17.99 4.89 -13.02
C LEU A 27 18.37 3.77 -12.04
N ALA A 28 18.94 4.11 -10.88
CA ALA A 28 19.30 3.13 -9.85
C ALA A 28 18.11 2.72 -8.95
N GLY A 29 17.11 3.58 -8.82
CA GLY A 29 15.94 3.39 -7.95
C GLY A 29 14.77 2.63 -8.58
N GLY A 30 14.83 2.30 -9.87
CA GLY A 30 13.83 1.47 -10.54
C GLY A 30 12.43 2.06 -10.61
N ILE A 31 12.29 3.40 -10.57
CA ILE A 31 10.99 4.07 -10.68
C ILE A 31 10.78 4.47 -12.16
N PRO A 32 9.95 3.77 -12.94
CA PRO A 32 9.78 4.08 -14.36
C PRO A 32 9.12 5.46 -14.54
N PHE A 33 9.85 6.37 -15.18
CA PHE A 33 9.38 7.69 -15.61
C PHE A 33 8.52 7.52 -16.87
N TYR A 34 7.27 8.00 -16.83
CA TYR A 34 6.34 8.08 -17.96
C TYR A 34 5.93 6.75 -18.61
N SER A 35 4.90 6.12 -18.05
CA SER A 35 4.10 5.11 -18.74
C SER A 35 2.75 5.70 -19.18
N ALA A 36 2.80 6.64 -20.14
CA ALA A 36 1.58 7.10 -20.84
C ALA A 36 0.94 5.97 -21.70
N GLU A 37 1.68 4.89 -21.99
CA GLU A 37 1.18 3.73 -22.74
C GLU A 37 0.60 2.61 -21.86
N VAL A 38 0.77 2.67 -20.53
CA VAL A 38 0.17 1.68 -19.62
C VAL A 38 -1.30 2.03 -19.30
N SER A 39 -1.72 3.28 -19.55
CA SER A 39 -3.09 3.72 -19.23
C SER A 39 -4.16 3.17 -20.17
N SER A 40 -3.84 2.71 -21.38
CA SER A 40 -4.86 2.14 -22.29
C SER A 40 -5.00 0.63 -22.16
N ARG A 41 -3.89 -0.11 -22.03
CA ARG A 41 -3.92 -1.57 -21.83
C ARG A 41 -4.34 -2.02 -20.43
N ALA A 42 -4.08 -1.22 -19.38
CA ALA A 42 -4.50 -1.55 -18.01
C ALA A 42 -5.96 -1.18 -17.72
N VAL A 43 -6.63 -0.45 -18.62
CA VAL A 43 -8.06 -0.13 -18.48
C VAL A 43 -8.93 -1.23 -19.10
N GLU A 44 -8.44 -1.94 -20.11
CA GLU A 44 -9.21 -2.96 -20.83
C GLU A 44 -9.22 -4.34 -20.13
N SER A 45 -8.32 -4.58 -19.18
CA SER A 45 -8.24 -5.81 -18.36
C SER A 45 -8.40 -5.57 -16.85
N ARG A 46 -8.96 -4.43 -16.45
CA ARG A 46 -9.60 -4.34 -15.13
C ARG A 46 -10.89 -5.15 -15.20
N GLU A 47 -10.82 -6.42 -14.81
CA GLU A 47 -11.99 -7.05 -14.19
C GLU A 47 -12.35 -6.15 -13.00
N ALA A 48 -13.23 -5.18 -13.24
CA ALA A 48 -13.91 -4.49 -12.17
C ALA A 48 -14.53 -5.58 -11.31
N LEU A 49 -14.17 -5.59 -10.03
CA LEU A 49 -14.74 -6.55 -9.09
C LEU A 49 -16.25 -6.48 -9.23
N PRO A 50 -16.91 -7.61 -9.52
CA PRO A 50 -18.36 -7.62 -9.60
C PRO A 50 -18.93 -7.10 -8.28
N ASP A 51 -19.75 -6.06 -8.40
CA ASP A 51 -20.47 -5.42 -7.30
C ASP A 51 -21.84 -6.10 -7.04
N SER A 52 -22.18 -7.08 -7.88
CA SER A 52 -23.36 -7.91 -7.69
C SER A 52 -23.15 -8.90 -6.55
N ALA A 53 -24.24 -9.24 -5.85
CA ALA A 53 -24.20 -10.30 -4.86
C ALA A 53 -24.02 -11.67 -5.52
N GLY A 54 -23.15 -12.52 -4.98
CA GLY A 54 -22.91 -13.88 -5.42
C GLY A 54 -21.52 -14.40 -5.04
N ILE A 55 -21.19 -15.54 -5.66
CA ILE A 55 -19.86 -16.15 -5.64
C ILE A 55 -19.14 -15.74 -6.93
N HIS A 56 -18.00 -15.08 -6.77
CA HIS A 56 -17.21 -14.53 -7.86
C HIS A 56 -15.83 -15.16 -7.88
N LEU A 57 -15.46 -15.75 -9.02
CA LEU A 57 -14.09 -16.23 -9.22
C LEU A 57 -13.21 -15.03 -9.57
N VAL A 58 -12.10 -14.84 -8.86
CA VAL A 58 -11.17 -13.72 -9.07
C VAL A 58 -9.74 -14.20 -9.29
N GLY A 59 -9.01 -13.47 -10.13
CA GLY A 59 -7.56 -13.63 -10.31
C GLY A 59 -6.74 -12.83 -9.29
N LEU A 60 -5.41 -12.91 -9.41
CA LEU A 60 -4.43 -12.27 -8.52
C LEU A 60 -4.70 -10.78 -8.30
N GLU A 61 -4.88 -10.02 -9.37
CA GLU A 61 -4.99 -8.56 -9.29
C GLU A 61 -6.26 -8.13 -8.54
N ALA A 62 -7.39 -8.78 -8.83
CA ALA A 62 -8.64 -8.57 -8.13
C ALA A 62 -8.54 -8.96 -6.64
N ALA A 63 -7.89 -10.10 -6.33
CA ALA A 63 -7.63 -10.53 -4.95
C ALA A 63 -6.74 -9.52 -4.20
N ARG A 64 -5.70 -8.99 -4.86
CA ARG A 64 -4.80 -7.97 -4.31
C ARG A 64 -5.55 -6.67 -3.99
N VAL A 65 -6.45 -6.23 -4.88
CA VAL A 65 -7.29 -5.06 -4.64
C VAL A 65 -8.24 -5.29 -3.45
N LEU A 66 -8.89 -6.46 -3.36
CA LEU A 66 -9.76 -6.80 -2.23
C LEU A 66 -8.99 -6.79 -0.90
N PHE A 67 -7.79 -7.37 -0.88
CA PHE A 67 -6.91 -7.39 0.28
C PHE A 67 -6.48 -5.97 0.69
N GLN A 68 -5.99 -5.16 -0.24
CA GLN A 68 -5.45 -3.82 0.04
C GLN A 68 -6.52 -2.82 0.49
N ARG A 69 -7.77 -2.98 0.02
CA ARG A 69 -8.90 -2.13 0.46
C ARG A 69 -9.20 -2.29 1.94
N GLY A 70 -8.84 -3.41 2.57
CA GLY A 70 -8.99 -3.64 4.02
C GLY A 70 -10.43 -3.58 4.54
N ARG A 71 -11.43 -3.66 3.65
CA ARG A 71 -12.87 -3.58 3.97
C ARG A 71 -13.55 -4.94 4.09
N GLY A 72 -12.80 -6.02 3.87
CA GLY A 72 -13.29 -7.40 3.85
C GLY A 72 -12.48 -8.33 4.73
N GLY A 73 -12.99 -9.54 4.90
CA GLY A 73 -12.28 -10.65 5.55
C GLY A 73 -11.52 -11.50 4.55
N VAL A 74 -10.48 -12.18 5.01
CA VAL A 74 -9.75 -13.19 4.22
C VAL A 74 -9.91 -14.55 4.91
N LEU A 75 -10.30 -15.57 4.16
CA LEU A 75 -10.54 -16.92 4.65
C LEU A 75 -9.64 -17.93 3.93
N ASP A 76 -8.94 -18.75 4.73
CA ASP A 76 -8.14 -19.87 4.25
C ASP A 76 -8.95 -21.17 4.38
N ALA A 77 -9.32 -21.78 3.26
CA ALA A 77 -10.11 -23.01 3.23
C ALA A 77 -9.30 -24.29 3.47
N ARG A 78 -7.96 -24.20 3.56
CA ARG A 78 -7.06 -25.35 3.70
C ARG A 78 -7.07 -25.93 5.13
N SER A 79 -6.38 -27.05 5.30
CA SER A 79 -6.21 -27.68 6.59
C SER A 79 -5.50 -26.76 7.59
N PRO A 80 -5.71 -26.96 8.90
CA PRO A 80 -5.02 -26.20 9.94
C PRO A 80 -3.49 -26.33 9.87
N GLU A 81 -2.99 -27.49 9.42
CA GLU A 81 -1.57 -27.74 9.25
C GLU A 81 -1.00 -26.88 8.11
N ASP A 82 -1.73 -26.74 7.01
CA ASP A 82 -1.33 -25.91 5.88
C ASP A 82 -1.36 -24.42 6.24
N PHE A 83 -2.42 -24.00 6.92
CA PHE A 83 -2.55 -22.64 7.45
C PHE A 83 -1.39 -22.31 8.43
N ALA A 84 -1.03 -23.25 9.30
CA ALA A 84 0.06 -23.08 10.25
C ALA A 84 1.42 -22.92 9.57
N ARG A 85 1.68 -23.64 8.46
CA ARG A 85 2.93 -23.52 7.68
C ARG A 85 3.04 -22.18 6.95
N GLY A 86 1.92 -21.52 6.66
CA GLY A 86 1.88 -20.18 6.09
C GLY A 86 0.54 -19.89 5.45
N HIS A 87 0.05 -18.67 5.60
CA HIS A 87 -1.25 -18.21 5.09
C HIS A 87 -1.19 -16.72 4.69
N ILE A 88 -2.18 -16.24 3.95
CA ILE A 88 -2.30 -14.81 3.61
C ILE A 88 -2.44 -14.03 4.92
N ALA A 89 -1.69 -12.93 5.07
CA ALA A 89 -1.67 -12.16 6.32
C ALA A 89 -3.07 -11.72 6.76
N GLY A 90 -3.40 -11.92 8.04
CA GLY A 90 -4.73 -11.59 8.58
C GLY A 90 -5.87 -12.53 8.17
N ALA A 91 -5.58 -13.63 7.47
CA ALA A 91 -6.61 -14.63 7.15
C ALA A 91 -7.07 -15.40 8.39
N LEU A 92 -8.36 -15.75 8.43
CA LEU A 92 -8.88 -16.74 9.37
C LEU A 92 -8.97 -18.10 8.68
N ASN A 93 -8.48 -19.14 9.35
CA ASN A 93 -8.66 -20.51 8.86
C ASN A 93 -10.12 -20.94 9.01
N CYS A 94 -10.73 -21.35 7.91
CA CYS A 94 -12.06 -21.93 7.85
C CYS A 94 -12.00 -23.25 7.07
N TYR A 95 -11.53 -24.31 7.73
CA TYR A 95 -11.34 -25.60 7.04
C TYR A 95 -12.70 -26.20 6.65
N VAL A 96 -12.92 -26.36 5.35
CA VAL A 96 -14.24 -26.71 4.80
C VAL A 96 -14.76 -28.08 5.23
N TYR A 97 -13.86 -29.02 5.55
CA TYR A 97 -14.23 -30.37 5.98
C TYR A 97 -14.50 -30.48 7.49
N GLU A 98 -14.25 -29.41 8.26
CA GLU A 98 -14.56 -29.31 9.71
C GLU A 98 -15.34 -28.02 10.02
N LEU A 99 -16.28 -27.62 9.16
CA LEU A 99 -16.98 -26.33 9.28
C LEU A 99 -17.57 -26.05 10.67
N GLU A 100 -18.17 -27.04 11.33
CA GLU A 100 -18.75 -26.88 12.67
C GLU A 100 -17.76 -26.28 13.69
N LYS A 101 -16.47 -26.61 13.54
CA LYS A 101 -15.39 -26.14 14.41
C LYS A 101 -14.84 -24.78 13.99
N PHE A 102 -14.72 -24.54 12.69
CA PHE A 102 -14.02 -23.35 12.18
C PHE A 102 -14.94 -22.19 11.78
N LEU A 103 -16.22 -22.45 11.55
CA LEU A 103 -17.20 -21.44 11.19
C LEU A 103 -17.55 -20.46 12.33
N PRO A 104 -17.66 -20.87 13.62
CA PRO A 104 -18.08 -19.93 14.68
C PRO A 104 -17.19 -18.68 14.83
N PRO A 105 -15.84 -18.77 14.75
CA PRO A 105 -14.98 -17.58 14.67
C PRO A 105 -15.27 -16.68 13.47
N VAL A 106 -15.54 -17.25 12.29
CA VAL A 106 -15.86 -16.51 11.06
C VAL A 106 -17.15 -15.72 11.24
N LEU A 107 -18.21 -16.36 11.76
CA LEU A 107 -19.50 -15.70 11.99
C LEU A 107 -19.40 -14.54 13.00
N ARG A 108 -18.51 -14.64 13.99
CA ARG A 108 -18.27 -13.56 14.97
C ARG A 108 -17.45 -12.42 14.38
N ALA A 109 -16.49 -12.72 13.51
CA ALA A 109 -15.60 -11.73 12.93
C ALA A 109 -16.24 -10.98 11.76
N PHE A 110 -17.03 -11.67 10.93
CA PHE A 110 -17.52 -11.17 9.66
C PHE A 110 -19.03 -11.36 9.53
N PRO A 111 -19.84 -10.30 9.66
CA PRO A 111 -21.26 -10.35 9.32
C PRO A 111 -21.51 -10.79 7.86
N PRO A 112 -22.72 -11.28 7.49
CA PRO A 112 -23.03 -11.72 6.12
C PRO A 112 -22.84 -10.63 5.05
N ALA A 113 -22.82 -9.37 5.48
CA ALA A 113 -22.60 -8.23 4.63
C ALA A 113 -21.12 -7.90 4.34
N THR A 114 -20.19 -8.65 4.94
CA THR A 114 -18.76 -8.45 4.76
C THR A 114 -18.28 -9.10 3.45
N PRO A 115 -17.55 -8.36 2.59
CA PRO A 115 -16.81 -8.96 1.48
C PRO A 115 -15.79 -9.98 1.99
N LEU A 116 -15.80 -11.20 1.46
CA LEU A 116 -14.87 -12.27 1.87
C LEU A 116 -14.03 -12.72 0.69
N LEU A 117 -12.72 -12.59 0.82
CA LEU A 117 -11.75 -13.21 -0.07
C LEU A 117 -11.44 -14.62 0.44
N ILE A 118 -11.72 -15.64 -0.36
CA ILE A 118 -11.61 -17.05 0.03
C ILE A 118 -10.61 -17.74 -0.88
N TYR A 119 -9.65 -18.47 -0.32
CA TYR A 119 -8.61 -19.13 -1.11
C TYR A 119 -8.29 -20.53 -0.60
N CYS A 120 -7.71 -21.35 -1.48
CA CYS A 120 -7.14 -22.66 -1.17
C CYS A 120 -5.66 -22.70 -1.61
N VAL A 121 -5.05 -23.86 -1.85
CA VAL A 121 -3.64 -23.99 -2.24
C VAL A 121 -3.36 -23.41 -3.63
N GLY A 122 -4.25 -23.60 -4.60
CA GLY A 122 -4.06 -23.17 -5.98
C GLY A 122 -5.24 -23.52 -6.89
N ALA A 123 -5.04 -23.37 -8.20
CA ALA A 123 -6.09 -23.41 -9.22
C ALA A 123 -6.86 -24.74 -9.31
N ASP A 124 -6.22 -25.86 -8.96
CA ASP A 124 -6.81 -27.20 -9.01
C ASP A 124 -7.51 -27.60 -7.70
N CYS A 125 -7.53 -26.71 -6.70
CA CYS A 125 -8.22 -26.96 -5.43
C CYS A 125 -9.63 -26.35 -5.42
N GLU A 126 -10.60 -27.16 -5.01
CA GLU A 126 -12.02 -26.78 -4.95
C GLU A 126 -12.49 -26.38 -3.53
N ASP A 127 -11.66 -26.54 -2.49
CA ASP A 127 -12.05 -26.29 -1.09
C ASP A 127 -12.56 -24.85 -0.87
N SER A 128 -11.97 -23.88 -1.56
CA SER A 128 -12.40 -22.47 -1.50
C SER A 128 -13.79 -22.25 -2.11
N ARG A 129 -14.15 -23.01 -3.15
CA ARG A 129 -15.50 -22.98 -3.73
C ARG A 129 -16.52 -23.65 -2.82
N PHE A 130 -16.18 -24.79 -2.22
CA PHE A 130 -17.07 -25.47 -1.26
C PHE A 130 -17.33 -24.61 -0.03
N LEU A 131 -16.31 -23.93 0.49
CA LEU A 131 -16.47 -22.97 1.58
C LEU A 131 -17.34 -21.78 1.16
N ALA A 132 -17.12 -21.23 -0.03
CA ALA A 132 -17.95 -20.14 -0.56
C ALA A 132 -19.42 -20.56 -0.69
N GLN A 133 -19.71 -21.77 -1.18
CA GLN A 133 -21.07 -22.29 -1.26
C GLN A 133 -21.71 -22.38 0.13
N SER A 134 -20.99 -22.95 1.10
CA SER A 134 -21.47 -23.08 2.48
C SER A 134 -21.78 -21.72 3.12
N LEU A 135 -20.95 -20.70 2.86
CA LEU A 135 -21.20 -19.33 3.32
C LEU A 135 -22.35 -18.68 2.57
N SER A 136 -22.52 -18.96 1.28
CA SER A 136 -23.64 -18.45 0.49
C SER A 136 -24.97 -18.96 1.04
N ASP A 137 -25.04 -20.23 1.43
CA ASP A 137 -26.23 -20.85 2.04
C ASP A 137 -26.56 -20.21 3.41
N LEU A 138 -25.57 -19.63 4.08
CA LEU A 138 -25.70 -18.87 5.33
C LEU A 138 -26.03 -17.38 5.10
N GLY A 139 -26.21 -16.96 3.85
CA GLY A 139 -26.63 -15.60 3.49
C GLY A 139 -25.49 -14.62 3.22
N TYR A 140 -24.23 -15.08 3.15
CA TYR A 140 -23.13 -14.24 2.69
C TYR A 140 -23.28 -13.94 1.19
N ARG A 141 -23.10 -12.67 0.83
CA ARG A 141 -23.45 -12.19 -0.51
C ARG A 141 -22.26 -11.70 -1.33
N TRP A 142 -21.12 -11.46 -0.72
CA TRP A 142 -19.95 -10.88 -1.40
C TRP A 142 -18.75 -11.82 -1.23
N LEU A 143 -18.80 -12.93 -1.96
CA LEU A 143 -17.85 -14.04 -1.84
C LEU A 143 -16.93 -14.03 -3.05
N TYR A 144 -15.62 -13.84 -2.82
CA TYR A 144 -14.62 -13.77 -3.87
C TYR A 144 -13.66 -14.95 -3.73
N VAL A 145 -13.81 -15.95 -4.59
CA VAL A 145 -12.94 -17.13 -4.63
C VAL A 145 -11.70 -16.80 -5.44
N TYR A 146 -10.55 -16.75 -4.78
CA TYR A 146 -9.27 -16.49 -5.43
C TYR A 146 -8.67 -17.79 -6.01
N LYS A 147 -8.62 -17.85 -7.35
CA LYS A 147 -8.18 -19.05 -8.09
C LYS A 147 -6.70 -19.37 -7.92
N GLY A 148 -5.84 -18.36 -7.84
CA GLY A 148 -4.38 -18.55 -7.71
C GLY A 148 -3.96 -19.19 -6.38
N GLY A 149 -4.81 -19.07 -5.37
CA GLY A 149 -4.60 -19.66 -4.06
C GLY A 149 -3.34 -19.14 -3.35
N PHE A 150 -2.96 -19.84 -2.29
CA PHE A 150 -1.79 -19.49 -1.50
C PHE A 150 -0.48 -19.62 -2.28
N THR A 151 -0.40 -20.57 -3.21
CA THR A 151 0.81 -20.83 -4.00
C THR A 151 1.18 -19.60 -4.82
N GLU A 152 0.26 -19.09 -5.64
CA GLU A 152 0.51 -17.88 -6.45
C GLU A 152 0.76 -16.65 -5.56
N TRP A 153 -0.05 -16.46 -4.50
CA TRP A 153 0.13 -15.35 -3.55
C TRP A 153 1.54 -15.30 -2.95
N SER A 154 2.05 -16.45 -2.51
CA SER A 154 3.36 -16.55 -1.89
C SER A 154 4.50 -16.36 -2.90
N GLN A 155 4.35 -16.85 -4.13
CA GLN A 155 5.33 -16.68 -5.21
C GLN A 155 5.48 -15.22 -5.62
N GLU A 156 4.38 -14.46 -5.60
CA GLU A 156 4.35 -13.02 -5.89
C GLU A 156 4.89 -12.15 -4.73
N GLY A 157 5.36 -12.76 -3.65
CA GLY A 157 5.95 -12.05 -2.50
C GLY A 157 4.95 -11.18 -1.75
N LEU A 158 3.65 -11.48 -1.86
CA LEU A 158 2.59 -10.76 -1.16
C LEU A 158 2.59 -11.07 0.35
N PRO A 159 1.93 -10.25 1.19
CA PRO A 159 1.97 -10.42 2.64
C PRO A 159 1.45 -11.79 3.11
N VAL A 160 2.30 -12.52 3.84
CA VAL A 160 1.99 -13.82 4.45
C VAL A 160 2.33 -13.82 5.94
N GLU A 161 1.62 -14.65 6.69
CA GLU A 161 1.85 -14.91 8.11
C GLU A 161 2.04 -16.41 8.35
N VAL A 162 2.76 -16.76 9.40
CA VAL A 162 2.98 -18.14 9.83
C VAL A 162 2.43 -18.25 11.24
N SER A 163 1.43 -19.11 11.43
CA SER A 163 0.92 -19.41 12.76
C SER A 163 1.84 -20.45 13.37
N ALA A 164 2.88 -19.99 14.09
CA ALA A 164 3.70 -20.89 14.88
C ALA A 164 2.77 -21.68 15.81
N GLY A 165 2.69 -23.00 15.60
CA GLY A 165 1.96 -23.89 16.48
C GLY A 165 2.37 -23.60 17.92
N ARG A 166 1.39 -23.58 18.83
CA ARG A 166 1.62 -23.37 20.27
C ARG A 166 2.66 -24.41 20.77
N GLY A 167 3.91 -23.98 20.80
CA GLY A 167 5.07 -24.65 21.35
C GLY A 167 6.03 -23.55 21.81
N ALA A 168 6.35 -23.57 23.10
CA ALA A 168 7.02 -22.51 23.83
C ALA A 168 8.36 -22.05 23.22
N GLY A 169 8.61 -20.74 23.27
CA GLY A 169 9.93 -20.16 23.01
C GLY A 169 9.85 -18.71 22.54
N ALA A 170 10.06 -17.76 23.46
CA ALA A 170 10.21 -16.35 23.16
C ALA A 170 11.32 -16.14 22.10
N GLY A 171 10.93 -15.65 20.93
CA GLY A 171 11.84 -15.16 19.89
C GLY A 171 11.54 -13.70 19.63
N THR A 172 12.20 -12.82 20.37
CA THR A 172 12.17 -11.37 20.21
C THR A 172 12.76 -10.99 18.85
N GLY A 173 11.88 -10.83 17.85
CA GLY A 173 12.18 -10.20 16.57
C GLY A 173 11.26 -9.02 16.36
N LEU A 174 11.36 -7.98 17.19
CA LEU A 174 10.70 -6.70 16.93
C LEU A 174 11.34 -6.13 15.65
N SER A 175 10.71 -6.37 14.50
CA SER A 175 11.12 -5.69 13.26
C SER A 175 11.05 -4.20 13.53
N LEU A 176 12.19 -3.49 13.45
CA LEU A 176 12.27 -2.04 13.67
C LEU A 176 11.25 -1.28 12.81
N LYS A 177 10.93 -1.81 11.62
CA LYS A 177 9.87 -1.28 10.76
C LYS A 177 8.48 -1.39 11.38
N ARG A 178 8.16 -2.48 12.08
CA ARG A 178 6.88 -2.64 12.80
C ARG A 178 6.81 -1.78 14.07
N ALA A 179 7.93 -1.62 14.77
CA ALA A 179 7.99 -0.81 15.98
C ALA A 179 7.89 0.70 15.70
N LEU A 180 8.34 1.14 14.52
CA LEU A 180 8.33 2.54 14.09
C LEU A 180 7.22 2.87 13.08
N ASP A 181 6.29 1.95 12.80
CA ASP A 181 5.16 2.20 11.91
C ASP A 181 4.10 3.06 12.62
N LEU A 182 4.42 4.35 12.73
CA LEU A 182 3.58 5.39 13.33
C LEU A 182 2.25 5.58 12.58
N SER A 183 2.13 5.07 11.34
CA SER A 183 0.89 5.15 10.57
C SER A 183 -0.27 4.38 11.22
N ARG A 184 0.05 3.37 12.04
CA ARG A 184 -0.93 2.56 12.79
C ARG A 184 -1.49 3.26 14.03
N TYR A 185 -0.71 4.18 14.60
CA TYR A 185 -1.05 4.82 15.88
C TYR A 185 -1.57 6.25 15.71
N LEU A 186 -1.29 6.88 14.56
CA LEU A 186 -1.66 8.26 14.29
C LEU A 186 -2.76 8.32 13.23
N PRO A 187 -3.93 8.90 13.53
CA PRO A 187 -5.03 9.01 12.57
C PRO A 187 -4.61 9.85 11.36
N ALA A 188 -5.18 9.58 10.18
CA ALA A 188 -4.77 10.23 8.92
C ALA A 188 -4.67 11.77 9.00
N ARG A 189 -5.55 12.42 9.76
CA ARG A 189 -5.53 13.86 10.05
C ARG A 189 -4.20 14.38 10.65
N PHE A 190 -3.48 13.54 11.40
CA PHE A 190 -2.19 13.88 11.98
C PHE A 190 -1.10 13.99 10.90
N TRP A 191 -1.10 13.08 9.93
CA TRP A 191 -0.16 13.11 8.80
C TRP A 191 -0.41 14.33 7.91
N PHE A 192 -1.69 14.67 7.67
CA PHE A 192 -2.04 15.93 7.00
C PHE A 192 -1.57 17.16 7.78
N ALA A 193 -1.72 17.18 9.10
CA ALA A 193 -1.25 18.28 9.94
C ALA A 193 0.29 18.39 9.93
N ALA A 194 0.99 17.27 9.95
CA ALA A 194 2.45 17.23 9.87
C ALA A 194 2.99 17.72 8.51
N ASP A 195 2.38 17.27 7.40
CA ASP A 195 2.74 17.72 6.06
C ASP A 195 2.39 19.22 5.86
N LEU A 196 1.27 19.70 6.40
CA LEU A 196 0.91 21.12 6.40
C LEU A 196 1.89 21.96 7.23
N ALA A 197 2.32 21.46 8.40
CA ALA A 197 3.31 22.13 9.24
C ALA A 197 4.68 22.23 8.54
N LEU A 198 5.11 21.18 7.85
CA LEU A 198 6.34 21.17 7.05
C LEU A 198 6.27 22.14 5.87
N LEU A 199 5.12 22.22 5.19
CA LEU A 199 4.89 23.20 4.13
C LEU A 199 4.99 24.63 4.65
N LEU A 200 4.29 24.94 5.75
CA LEU A 200 4.31 26.27 6.37
C LEU A 200 5.72 26.64 6.86
N PHE A 201 6.46 25.68 7.42
CA PHE A 201 7.85 25.87 7.82
C PHE A 201 8.75 26.17 6.61
N GLY A 202 8.60 25.44 5.50
CA GLY A 202 9.32 25.71 4.27
C GLY A 202 9.05 27.11 3.71
N ILE A 203 7.78 27.53 3.68
CA ILE A 203 7.37 28.88 3.26
C ILE A 203 7.95 29.95 4.20
N TRP A 204 7.94 29.72 5.51
CA TRP A 204 8.50 30.64 6.49
C TRP A 204 10.01 30.80 6.36
N VAL A 205 10.75 29.71 6.12
CA VAL A 205 12.19 29.75 5.83
C VAL A 205 12.47 30.56 4.55
N LEU A 206 11.69 30.34 3.48
CA LEU A 206 11.80 31.13 2.25
C LEU A 206 11.49 32.62 2.49
N TYR A 207 10.47 32.93 3.30
CA TYR A 207 10.11 34.29 3.70
C TYR A 207 11.23 34.99 4.49
N LEU A 208 11.85 34.30 5.45
CA LEU A 208 12.99 34.82 6.21
C LEU A 208 14.20 35.09 5.31
N LEU A 209 14.47 34.19 4.36
CA LEU A 209 15.55 34.32 3.37
C LEU A 209 15.27 35.40 2.32
N ALA A 210 14.00 35.78 2.12
CA ALA A 210 13.60 36.92 1.29
C ALA A 210 13.71 38.25 2.04
N ARG A 211 13.51 38.26 3.37
CA ARG A 211 13.66 39.46 4.21
C ARG A 211 15.10 39.82 4.53
N LYS A 212 16.00 38.84 4.66
CA LYS A 212 17.45 39.08 4.73
C LYS A 212 18.03 39.22 3.32
N GLU A 213 17.83 40.39 2.70
CA GLU A 213 18.86 40.89 1.78
C GLU A 213 20.16 41.02 2.59
N THR A 214 21.29 40.51 2.06
CA THR A 214 22.63 40.39 2.70
C THR A 214 22.75 39.23 3.70
N GLU A 215 23.61 38.22 3.52
CA GLU A 215 25.00 38.23 3.06
C GLU A 215 25.26 37.27 1.89
N SER A 216 26.20 37.67 1.02
CA SER A 216 26.69 36.85 -0.09
C SER A 216 27.46 35.63 0.42
N GLY A 217 26.81 34.47 0.43
CA GLY A 217 27.47 33.21 0.77
C GLY A 217 26.70 32.01 0.25
N THR A 218 27.43 30.96 -0.11
CA THR A 218 26.92 29.61 -0.48
C THR A 218 25.89 29.06 0.49
N VAL A 219 25.96 29.46 1.77
CA VAL A 219 25.02 29.11 2.85
C VAL A 219 23.59 29.62 2.57
N SER A 220 23.44 30.81 1.97
CA SER A 220 22.11 31.37 1.65
C SER A 220 21.42 30.62 0.50
N LEU A 221 22.20 30.15 -0.48
CA LEU A 221 21.67 29.38 -1.61
C LEU A 221 21.26 27.96 -1.17
N ALA A 222 22.10 27.29 -0.37
CA ALA A 222 21.80 25.96 0.15
C ALA A 222 20.52 25.95 1.01
N ALA A 223 20.33 26.98 1.86
CA ALA A 223 19.12 27.12 2.68
C ALA A 223 17.86 27.37 1.83
N LYS A 224 17.96 28.19 0.77
CA LYS A 224 16.84 28.43 -0.18
C LYS A 224 16.47 27.15 -0.92
N LEU A 225 17.45 26.37 -1.38
CA LEU A 225 17.24 25.10 -2.06
C LEU A 225 16.63 24.05 -1.14
N ALA A 226 17.10 23.95 0.11
CA ALA A 226 16.50 23.05 1.10
C ALA A 226 15.01 23.40 1.35
N GLY A 227 14.68 24.69 1.53
CA GLY A 227 13.29 25.13 1.67
C GLY A 227 12.41 24.79 0.46
N LEU A 228 12.96 24.94 -0.76
CA LEU A 228 12.27 24.62 -2.01
C LEU A 228 12.02 23.11 -2.17
N ILE A 229 13.01 22.28 -1.80
CA ILE A 229 12.89 20.81 -1.80
C ILE A 229 11.82 20.37 -0.80
N PHE A 230 11.83 20.90 0.43
CA PHE A 230 10.81 20.58 1.44
C PHE A 230 9.41 21.00 1.00
N ALA A 231 9.25 22.18 0.40
CA ALA A 231 7.97 22.63 -0.13
C ALA A 231 7.47 21.76 -1.29
N ALA A 232 8.33 21.44 -2.26
CA ALA A 232 7.97 20.59 -3.40
C ALA A 232 7.63 19.15 -2.99
N ALA A 233 8.41 18.58 -2.05
CA ALA A 233 8.16 17.24 -1.51
C ALA A 233 6.82 17.15 -0.75
N SER A 234 6.39 18.25 -0.14
CA SER A 234 5.11 18.35 0.57
C SER A 234 3.93 18.59 -0.39
N LEU A 235 4.15 19.33 -1.48
CA LEU A 235 3.12 19.68 -2.45
C LEU A 235 2.52 18.44 -3.14
N HIS A 236 3.34 17.44 -3.46
CA HIS A 236 2.86 16.20 -4.07
C HIS A 236 1.91 15.42 -3.16
N LYS A 237 2.14 15.43 -1.84
CA LYS A 237 1.27 14.76 -0.86
C LYS A 237 -0.07 15.50 -0.65
N ILE A 238 -0.05 16.83 -0.77
CA ILE A 238 -1.23 17.69 -0.61
C ILE A 238 -2.05 17.83 -1.91
N ALA A 239 -1.46 17.54 -3.08
CA ALA A 239 -2.17 17.56 -4.38
C ALA A 239 -2.92 16.24 -4.70
N GLN A 240 -2.61 15.15 -3.99
CA GLN A 240 -3.26 13.85 -4.11
C GLN A 240 -4.67 13.68 -3.47
N PRO A 241 -5.23 14.55 -2.59
CA PRO A 241 -6.57 14.36 -2.05
C PRO A 241 -7.69 14.54 -3.09
N LEU A 242 -7.42 15.19 -4.23
CA LEU A 242 -8.39 15.27 -5.33
C LEU A 242 -8.63 13.93 -6.03
N GLN A 243 -7.72 12.96 -5.90
CA GLN A 243 -7.95 11.59 -6.39
C GLN A 243 -8.79 10.73 -5.41
N PHE A 244 -9.01 11.19 -4.18
CA PHE A 244 -9.81 10.50 -3.16
C PHE A 244 -11.25 11.03 -3.01
N ALA A 245 -11.60 12.12 -3.69
CA ALA A 245 -12.94 12.71 -3.60
C ALA A 245 -14.04 11.87 -4.30
N HIS A 246 -13.69 10.95 -5.19
CA HIS A 246 -14.66 10.05 -5.85
C HIS A 246 -15.01 8.78 -5.03
N ILE A 247 -14.62 8.68 -3.76
CA ILE A 247 -14.88 7.50 -2.90
C ILE A 247 -15.93 7.81 -1.80
N ILE A 248 -16.58 8.98 -1.84
CA ILE A 248 -17.72 9.29 -0.98
C ILE A 248 -18.91 9.69 -1.85
N GLU A 249 -19.56 8.69 -2.43
CA GLU A 249 -20.99 8.64 -2.75
C GLU A 249 -21.42 7.16 -2.79
#